data_AF-A0A9X3CJR8-F1
#
_entry.id   AF-A0A9X3CJR8-F1
#
_cell.length_a   1.000
_cell.length_b   1.000
_cell.length_c   1.000
_cell.angle_alpha   90.00
_cell.angle_beta   90.00
_cell.angle_gamma   90.00
#
_symmetry.space_group_name_H-M   'P 1'
#
loop_
_entity.id
_entity.type
_entity.pdbx_description
1 polymer ?
#
loop_
_entity_poly.entity_id
_entity_poly.type
_entity_poly.pdbx_seq_one_letter_code
_entity_poly.pdbx_strand_id
1 'polypeptide(L)'
;MNSSSELTESIDSDEGLQSKRKLLTVASLTLLALSFSGATIDEANTFVFKIKFANQNGLGILLVLSIVFLMVRYYNYAVVYHKKLYLLWSERLMKHSSIFSVCPHSDQFSGYIASHMPLTADDVQQLSYDNKQFTYDWFYQCRFPFRRFVVFQWFGRHDINEESLNIRKTLGFRVYSKFLWLEAQEQVSSFFTYRENLDILTPYALGCLAIASYYFNTELMELLLFLTPTKNN
;
A
#
# COMPACT_ATOMS: atom_id res chain seq x y z
N MET A 1 -5.68 6.66 19.46
CA MET A 1 -5.40 6.69 18.01
C MET A 1 -3.90 6.88 17.88
N ASN A 2 -3.19 5.88 17.36
CA ASN A 2 -1.74 6.01 17.24
C ASN A 2 -1.42 7.02 16.14
N SER A 3 -0.75 8.09 16.52
CA SER A 3 -0.29 9.13 15.61
C SER A 3 0.67 8.57 14.54
N SER A 4 0.77 9.23 13.38
CA SER A 4 1.75 8.85 12.32
C SER A 4 3.19 8.75 12.88
N SER A 5 3.53 9.53 13.91
CA SER A 5 4.77 9.43 14.68
C SER A 5 4.93 8.09 15.41
N GLU A 6 3.92 7.60 16.11
CA GLU A 6 3.98 6.30 16.80
C GLU A 6 4.13 5.14 15.80
N LEU A 7 3.51 5.27 14.63
CA LEU A 7 3.70 4.28 13.56
C LEU A 7 5.15 4.27 13.08
N THR A 8 5.72 5.44 12.86
CA THR A 8 7.13 5.60 12.45
C THR A 8 8.08 4.99 13.49
N GLU A 9 7.89 5.31 14.77
CA GLU A 9 8.70 4.72 15.86
C GLU A 9 8.57 3.19 15.92
N SER A 10 7.36 2.66 15.70
CA SER A 10 7.14 1.23 15.68
C SER A 10 7.79 0.52 14.48
N ILE A 11 8.00 1.23 13.36
CA ILE A 11 8.75 0.73 12.20
C ILE A 11 10.26 0.80 12.47
N ASP A 12 10.71 1.90 13.06
CA ASP A 12 12.12 2.16 13.35
C ASP A 12 12.66 1.33 14.53
N SER A 13 11.80 0.72 15.34
CA SER A 13 12.19 -0.21 16.42
C SER A 13 12.08 -1.69 16.05
N ASP A 14 11.47 -2.04 14.91
CA ASP A 14 11.33 -3.44 14.48
C ASP A 14 12.60 -3.92 13.75
N GLU A 15 13.52 -4.48 14.53
CA GLU A 15 14.77 -5.08 14.03
C GLU A 15 14.52 -6.20 13.00
N GLY A 16 13.43 -6.95 13.16
CA GLY A 16 13.04 -8.03 12.27
C GLY A 16 12.72 -7.48 10.88
N LEU A 17 11.86 -6.46 10.82
CA LEU A 17 11.51 -5.76 9.59
C LEU A 17 12.72 -5.11 8.93
N GLN A 18 13.57 -4.43 9.71
CA GLN A 18 14.76 -3.75 9.22
C GLN A 18 15.77 -4.71 8.58
N SER A 19 16.04 -5.83 9.24
CA SER A 19 16.93 -6.87 8.72
C SER A 19 16.45 -7.39 7.38
N LYS A 20 15.14 -7.71 7.25
CA LYS A 20 14.58 -8.24 5.99
C LYS A 20 14.52 -7.19 4.90
N ARG A 21 14.19 -5.94 5.26
CA ARG A 21 14.26 -4.79 4.36
C ARG A 21 15.66 -4.64 3.77
N LYS A 22 16.69 -4.63 4.61
CA LYS A 22 18.10 -4.50 4.17
C LYS A 22 18.50 -5.64 3.23
N LEU A 23 18.15 -6.88 3.56
CA LEU A 23 18.45 -8.04 2.70
C LEU A 23 17.77 -7.93 1.33
N LEU A 24 16.48 -7.59 1.28
CA LEU A 24 15.74 -7.41 0.04
C LEU A 24 16.32 -6.27 -0.81
N THR A 25 16.63 -5.13 -0.18
CA THR A 25 17.24 -3.98 -0.87
C THR A 25 18.60 -4.35 -1.45
N VAL A 26 19.48 -4.99 -0.69
CA VAL A 26 20.83 -5.37 -1.16
C VAL A 26 20.74 -6.39 -2.30
N ALA A 27 19.88 -7.41 -2.19
CA ALA A 27 19.69 -8.38 -3.26
C ALA A 27 19.15 -7.71 -4.54
N SER A 28 18.18 -6.82 -4.41
CA SER A 28 17.59 -6.07 -5.53
C SER A 28 18.61 -5.17 -6.22
N LEU A 29 19.40 -4.42 -5.44
CA LEU A 29 20.47 -3.58 -5.97
C LEU A 29 21.57 -4.41 -6.65
N THR A 30 21.89 -5.58 -6.11
CA THR A 30 22.83 -6.51 -6.76
C THR A 30 22.33 -6.94 -8.14
N LEU A 31 21.04 -7.31 -8.26
CA LEU A 31 20.47 -7.69 -9.56
C LEU A 31 20.46 -6.52 -10.54
N LEU A 32 20.09 -5.31 -10.08
CA LEU A 32 20.10 -4.10 -10.90
C LEU A 32 21.51 -3.80 -11.40
N ALA A 33 22.51 -3.86 -10.51
CA ALA A 33 23.90 -3.64 -10.88
C ALA A 33 24.38 -4.67 -11.92
N LEU A 34 24.05 -5.95 -11.75
CA LEU A 34 24.39 -7.00 -12.73
C LEU A 34 23.70 -6.77 -14.08
N SER A 35 22.42 -6.36 -14.07
CA SER A 35 21.65 -6.13 -15.29
C SER A 35 22.18 -4.92 -16.06
N PHE A 36 22.46 -3.80 -15.38
CA PHE A 36 22.94 -2.59 -16.03
C PHE A 36 24.43 -2.58 -16.36
N SER A 37 25.28 -3.25 -15.56
CA SER A 37 26.73 -3.28 -15.83
C SER A 37 27.10 -4.12 -17.04
N GLY A 38 26.20 -4.98 -17.54
CA GLY A 38 26.51 -5.94 -18.58
C GLY A 38 27.71 -6.82 -18.22
N ALA A 39 28.00 -6.97 -16.92
CA ALA A 39 29.22 -7.61 -16.44
C ALA A 39 29.21 -9.09 -16.83
N THR A 40 29.77 -9.39 -17.98
CA THR A 40 30.23 -10.72 -18.35
C THR A 40 31.45 -11.02 -17.48
N ILE A 41 31.46 -12.19 -16.84
CA ILE A 41 32.63 -12.63 -16.07
C ILE A 41 33.70 -13.06 -17.09
N ASP A 42 34.42 -12.08 -17.64
CA ASP A 42 35.47 -12.32 -18.62
C ASP A 42 36.83 -12.56 -17.95
N GLU A 43 37.32 -13.78 -18.20
CA GLU A 43 38.66 -14.34 -18.04
C GLU A 43 39.37 -14.35 -16.67
N ALA A 44 40.10 -15.45 -16.43
CA ALA A 44 40.98 -15.64 -15.29
C ALA A 44 42.19 -16.51 -15.64
N ASN A 45 43.36 -15.96 -15.32
CA ASN A 45 44.64 -16.65 -15.26
C ASN A 45 44.67 -17.76 -14.19
N THR A 46 45.58 -18.70 -14.40
CA THR A 46 45.60 -20.12 -13.98
C THR A 46 45.73 -20.45 -12.49
N PHE A 47 45.71 -19.48 -11.56
CA PHE A 47 46.13 -19.74 -10.16
C PHE A 47 45.09 -19.46 -9.06
N VAL A 48 43.88 -19.01 -9.40
CA VAL A 48 42.79 -18.85 -8.42
C VAL A 48 41.62 -19.71 -8.88
N PHE A 49 41.22 -20.69 -8.05
CA PHE A 49 40.01 -21.48 -8.26
C PHE A 49 38.78 -20.54 -8.23
N LYS A 50 38.46 -19.92 -9.36
CA LYS A 50 37.20 -19.20 -9.57
C LYS A 50 36.14 -20.21 -9.99
N ILE A 51 35.01 -20.22 -9.26
CA ILE A 51 33.82 -20.99 -9.62
C ILE A 51 33.37 -20.50 -11.01
N LYS A 52 33.57 -21.32 -12.04
CA LYS A 52 33.06 -21.05 -13.39
C LYS A 52 31.59 -21.50 -13.43
N PHE A 53 30.67 -20.55 -13.44
CA PHE A 53 29.27 -20.85 -13.68
C PHE A 53 29.08 -21.14 -15.16
N ALA A 54 28.82 -22.41 -15.52
CA ALA A 54 28.57 -22.84 -16.89
C ALA A 54 27.30 -22.21 -17.50
N ASN A 55 26.42 -21.64 -16.65
CA ASN A 55 25.20 -20.97 -17.06
C ASN A 55 25.10 -19.61 -16.36
N GLN A 56 25.69 -18.56 -16.97
CA GLN A 56 25.64 -17.18 -16.44
C GLN A 56 24.20 -16.69 -16.24
N ASN A 57 23.26 -17.11 -17.11
CA ASN A 57 21.84 -16.83 -16.95
C ASN A 57 21.23 -17.51 -15.71
N GLY A 58 21.73 -18.69 -15.34
CA GLY A 58 21.27 -19.42 -14.16
C GLY A 58 21.46 -18.66 -12.84
N LEU A 59 22.53 -17.86 -12.75
CA LEU A 59 22.78 -17.03 -11.56
C LEU A 59 21.78 -15.87 -11.46
N GLY A 60 21.47 -15.21 -12.58
CA GLY A 60 20.44 -14.15 -12.62
C GLY A 60 19.06 -14.67 -12.22
N ILE A 61 18.65 -15.81 -12.76
CA ILE A 61 17.38 -16.46 -12.41
C ILE A 61 17.32 -16.85 -10.94
N LEU A 62 18.41 -17.41 -10.38
CA LEU A 62 18.48 -17.74 -8.95
C LEU A 62 18.31 -16.48 -8.09
N LEU A 63 18.90 -15.36 -8.53
CA LEU A 63 18.82 -14.09 -7.81
C LEU A 63 17.41 -13.48 -7.90
N VAL A 64 16.72 -13.59 -9.04
CA VAL A 64 15.29 -13.27 -9.19
C VAL A 64 14.44 -14.10 -8.22
N LEU A 65 14.61 -15.42 -8.20
CA LEU A 65 13.89 -16.31 -7.28
C LEU A 65 14.16 -15.94 -5.81
N SER A 66 15.39 -15.57 -5.50
CA SER A 66 15.79 -15.11 -4.16
C SER A 66 15.08 -13.81 -3.79
N ILE A 67 14.98 -12.85 -4.72
CA ILE A 67 14.24 -11.58 -4.50
C ILE A 67 12.75 -11.87 -4.29
N VAL A 68 12.13 -12.71 -5.11
CA VAL A 68 10.71 -13.10 -4.94
C VAL A 68 10.48 -13.73 -3.56
N PHE A 69 11.35 -14.66 -3.15
CA PHE A 69 11.29 -15.25 -1.83
C PHE A 69 11.46 -14.21 -0.71
N LEU A 70 12.40 -13.28 -0.86
CA LEU A 70 12.63 -12.19 0.10
C LEU A 70 11.47 -11.21 0.17
N MET A 71 10.78 -10.93 -0.94
CA MET A 71 9.56 -10.12 -0.94
C MET A 71 8.44 -10.79 -0.14
N VAL A 72 8.19 -12.08 -0.37
CA VAL A 72 7.20 -12.85 0.41
C VAL A 72 7.57 -12.84 1.89
N ARG A 73 8.85 -13.08 2.20
CA ARG A 73 9.33 -13.04 3.58
C ARG A 73 9.17 -11.66 4.20
N TYR A 74 9.50 -10.60 3.48
CA TYR A 74 9.35 -9.22 3.95
C TYR A 74 7.87 -8.88 4.21
N TYR A 75 6.96 -9.31 3.32
CA TYR A 75 5.52 -9.14 3.50
C TYR A 75 4.99 -9.72 4.80
N ASN A 76 5.46 -10.90 5.19
CA ASN A 76 5.02 -11.51 6.45
C ASN A 76 5.33 -10.66 7.69
N TYR A 77 6.38 -9.84 7.65
CA TYR A 77 6.68 -8.86 8.72
C TYR A 77 5.93 -7.54 8.49
N ALA A 78 5.90 -7.06 7.24
CA ALA A 78 5.29 -5.78 6.89
C ALA A 78 3.75 -5.76 6.98
N VAL A 79 3.08 -6.93 7.00
CA VAL A 79 1.60 -7.04 6.95
C VAL A 79 0.91 -6.27 8.07
N VAL A 80 1.51 -6.21 9.26
CA VAL A 80 0.95 -5.48 10.40
C VAL A 80 0.95 -3.97 10.10
N TYR A 81 2.01 -3.47 9.48
CA TYR A 81 2.14 -2.08 9.07
C TYR A 81 1.23 -1.76 7.88
N HIS A 82 1.08 -2.66 6.90
CA HIS A 82 0.11 -2.50 5.83
C HIS A 82 -1.33 -2.32 6.37
N LYS A 83 -1.72 -3.08 7.39
CA LYS A 83 -3.03 -2.93 8.05
C LYS A 83 -3.16 -1.57 8.74
N LYS A 84 -2.12 -1.10 9.43
CA LYS A 84 -2.13 0.22 10.08
C LYS A 84 -2.19 1.36 9.05
N LEU A 85 -1.38 1.29 8.00
CA LEU A 85 -1.40 2.24 6.88
C LEU A 85 -2.78 2.26 6.22
N TYR A 86 -3.39 1.09 6.02
CA TYR A 86 -4.75 0.96 5.53
C TYR A 86 -5.75 1.75 6.38
N LEU A 87 -5.74 1.53 7.69
CA LEU A 87 -6.62 2.25 8.61
C LEU A 87 -6.43 3.76 8.48
N LEU A 88 -5.20 4.25 8.48
CA LEU A 88 -4.89 5.69 8.39
C LEU A 88 -5.42 6.36 7.12
N TRP A 89 -5.15 5.80 5.94
CA TRP A 89 -5.65 6.43 4.70
C TRP A 89 -7.15 6.23 4.52
N SER A 90 -7.69 5.10 4.98
CA SER A 90 -9.13 4.83 4.89
C SER A 90 -9.95 5.75 5.80
N GLU A 91 -9.42 6.12 6.97
CA GLU A 91 -10.04 7.10 7.86
C GLU A 91 -10.02 8.49 7.24
N ARG A 92 -8.91 8.90 6.62
CA ARG A 92 -8.83 10.16 5.87
C ARG A 92 -9.80 10.19 4.70
N LEU A 93 -9.92 9.08 3.96
CA LEU A 93 -10.91 8.93 2.90
C LEU A 93 -12.31 9.22 3.44
N MET A 94 -12.72 8.57 4.54
CA MET A 94 -14.06 8.74 5.11
C MET A 94 -14.34 10.15 5.67
N LYS A 95 -13.30 10.94 5.97
CA LYS A 95 -13.42 12.34 6.39
C LYS A 95 -13.64 13.32 5.23
N HIS A 96 -13.59 12.87 3.98
CA HIS A 96 -13.91 13.73 2.84
C HIS A 96 -15.37 14.18 2.89
N SER A 97 -15.60 15.49 2.78
CA SER A 97 -16.93 16.11 2.86
C SER A 97 -17.93 15.57 1.84
N SER A 98 -17.42 15.13 0.68
CA SER A 98 -18.25 14.50 -0.37
C SER A 98 -18.79 13.12 0.03
N ILE A 99 -18.06 12.39 0.87
CA ILE A 99 -18.46 11.07 1.37
C ILE A 99 -19.48 11.25 2.49
N PHE A 100 -19.11 12.02 3.51
CA PHE A 100 -19.95 12.36 4.64
C PHE A 100 -19.58 13.74 5.18
N SER A 101 -20.59 14.56 5.45
CA SER A 101 -20.43 15.80 6.20
C SER A 101 -21.69 16.13 6.98
N VAL A 102 -21.48 16.68 8.18
CA VAL A 102 -22.53 17.21 9.04
C VAL A 102 -22.59 18.71 8.81
N CYS A 103 -23.78 19.23 8.50
CA CYS A 103 -23.94 20.67 8.32
C CYS A 103 -23.83 21.38 9.69
N PRO A 104 -22.99 22.42 9.84
CA PRO A 104 -22.84 23.12 11.13
C PRO A 104 -24.11 23.83 11.63
N HIS A 105 -25.07 24.05 10.73
CA HIS A 105 -26.30 24.82 11.00
C HIS A 105 -27.57 23.98 10.93
N SER A 106 -27.46 22.70 10.60
CA SER A 106 -28.58 21.77 10.58
C SER A 106 -28.08 20.40 10.95
N ASP A 107 -28.77 19.69 11.84
CA ASP A 107 -28.42 18.31 12.25
C ASP A 107 -28.62 17.27 11.13
N GLN A 108 -28.67 17.71 9.87
CA GLN A 108 -28.80 16.85 8.71
C GLN A 108 -27.44 16.31 8.26
N PHE A 109 -27.40 15.00 8.07
CA PHE A 109 -26.30 14.31 7.42
C PHE A 109 -26.35 14.57 5.90
N SER A 110 -25.19 14.83 5.32
CA SER A 110 -25.03 15.05 3.88
C SER A 110 -23.85 14.25 3.33
N GLY A 111 -23.82 14.03 2.01
CA GLY A 111 -22.81 13.21 1.33
C GLY A 111 -23.36 11.94 0.70
N TYR A 112 -22.50 11.17 0.02
CA TYR A 112 -22.94 9.97 -0.71
C TYR A 112 -23.51 8.88 0.19
N ILE A 113 -23.03 8.76 1.43
CA ILE A 113 -23.44 7.69 2.34
C ILE A 113 -24.61 8.09 3.23
N ALA A 114 -24.84 9.40 3.43
CA ALA A 114 -25.79 9.93 4.42
C ALA A 114 -27.22 9.39 4.24
N SER A 115 -27.69 9.26 3.01
CA SER A 115 -29.03 8.74 2.71
C SER A 115 -29.21 7.23 2.91
N HIS A 116 -28.12 6.51 3.18
CA HIS A 116 -28.10 5.05 3.34
C HIS A 116 -27.53 4.64 4.71
N MET A 117 -27.41 5.58 5.64
CA MET A 117 -27.02 5.27 7.01
C MET A 117 -28.19 4.57 7.72
N PRO A 118 -27.92 3.52 8.51
CA PRO A 118 -28.96 2.78 9.23
C PRO A 118 -29.66 3.61 10.32
N LEU A 119 -28.99 4.64 10.83
CA LEU A 119 -29.50 5.53 11.86
C LEU A 119 -29.52 6.95 11.32
N THR A 120 -30.62 7.66 11.54
CA THR A 120 -30.71 9.10 11.26
C THR A 120 -30.02 9.91 12.36
N ALA A 121 -29.81 11.21 12.14
CA ALA A 121 -29.20 12.08 13.15
C ALA A 121 -30.01 12.13 14.45
N ASP A 122 -31.34 12.16 14.33
CA ASP A 122 -32.25 12.15 15.48
C ASP A 122 -32.14 10.83 16.26
N ASP A 123 -32.07 9.70 15.54
CA ASP A 123 -31.89 8.37 16.18
C ASP A 123 -30.56 8.30 16.95
N VAL A 124 -29.47 8.78 16.35
CA VAL A 124 -28.14 8.82 16.96
C VAL A 124 -28.17 9.69 18.22
N GLN A 125 -28.81 10.87 18.16
CA GLN A 125 -28.92 11.77 19.29
C GLN A 125 -29.74 11.15 20.42
N GLN A 126 -30.90 10.57 20.12
CA GLN A 126 -31.76 9.92 21.10
C GLN A 126 -31.06 8.74 21.78
N LEU A 127 -30.42 7.87 21.00
CA LEU A 127 -29.69 6.71 21.53
C LEU A 127 -28.48 7.11 22.37
N SER A 128 -27.80 8.19 22.00
CA SER A 128 -26.69 8.74 22.79
C SER A 128 -27.16 9.34 24.12
N TYR A 129 -28.35 9.93 24.20
CA TYR A 129 -28.92 10.40 25.47
C TYR A 129 -29.36 9.24 26.37
N ASP A 130 -30.01 8.22 25.79
CA ASP A 130 -30.54 7.06 26.53
C ASP A 130 -29.47 6.06 26.98
N ASN A 131 -28.31 6.06 26.32
CA ASN A 131 -27.20 5.17 26.64
C ASN A 131 -25.87 5.91 26.55
N LYS A 132 -25.28 6.22 27.71
CA LYS A 132 -23.97 6.88 27.80
C LYS A 132 -22.81 6.07 27.19
N GLN A 133 -23.01 4.78 26.92
CA GLN A 133 -22.03 3.91 26.26
C GLN A 133 -22.31 3.71 24.76
N PHE A 134 -23.31 4.39 24.21
CA PHE A 134 -23.59 4.32 22.78
C PHE A 134 -22.43 4.94 22.00
N THR A 135 -21.86 4.14 21.09
CA THR A 135 -20.91 4.61 20.10
C THR A 135 -21.41 4.21 18.72
N TYR A 136 -21.26 5.12 17.76
CA TYR A 136 -21.63 4.91 16.38
C TYR A 136 -20.48 5.33 15.48
N ASP A 137 -19.90 4.34 14.81
CA ASP A 137 -18.73 4.50 13.97
C ASP A 137 -18.99 3.93 12.57
N TRP A 138 -18.22 4.41 11.61
CA TRP A 138 -18.23 3.86 10.26
C TRP A 138 -16.82 3.85 9.67
N PHE A 139 -16.52 2.81 8.91
CA PHE A 139 -15.21 2.64 8.29
C PHE A 139 -15.31 2.07 6.88
N TYR A 140 -14.29 2.39 6.08
CA TYR A 140 -14.18 1.90 4.72
C TYR A 140 -13.57 0.50 4.71
N GLN A 141 -14.16 -0.41 3.95
CA GLN A 141 -13.68 -1.79 3.79
C GLN A 141 -13.52 -2.18 2.33
N CYS A 142 -12.29 -2.54 1.95
CA CYS A 142 -11.98 -3.16 0.67
C CYS A 142 -12.12 -4.69 0.76
N ARG A 143 -12.93 -5.30 -0.11
CA ARG A 143 -13.01 -6.77 -0.25
C ARG A 143 -12.60 -7.18 -1.67
N PHE A 144 -11.83 -8.26 -1.76
CA PHE A 144 -11.36 -8.78 -3.05
C PHE A 144 -12.48 -9.57 -3.76
N PRO A 145 -12.60 -9.46 -5.11
CA PRO A 145 -11.98 -8.48 -6.01
C PRO A 145 -12.88 -7.25 -6.24
N PHE A 146 -12.28 -6.05 -6.24
CA PHE A 146 -12.93 -4.76 -6.59
C PHE A 146 -14.22 -4.40 -5.83
N ARG A 147 -14.56 -5.08 -4.73
CA ARG A 147 -15.76 -4.74 -3.94
C ARG A 147 -15.37 -3.74 -2.87
N ARG A 148 -16.14 -2.66 -2.77
CA ARG A 148 -15.93 -1.60 -1.79
C ARG A 148 -17.18 -1.48 -0.93
N PHE A 149 -16.98 -1.44 0.37
CA PHE A 149 -18.02 -1.38 1.36
C PHE A 149 -17.77 -0.22 2.32
N VAL A 150 -18.86 0.38 2.79
CA VAL A 150 -18.85 1.18 4.02
C VAL A 150 -19.52 0.33 5.08
N VAL A 151 -18.83 0.12 6.19
CA VAL A 151 -19.36 -0.67 7.30
C VAL A 151 -19.74 0.30 8.41
N PHE A 152 -20.98 0.23 8.85
CA PHE A 152 -21.54 0.96 9.98
C PHE A 152 -21.55 0.04 11.19
N GLN A 153 -21.03 0.51 12.31
CA GLN A 153 -20.98 -0.23 13.56
C GLN A 153 -21.56 0.62 14.68
N TRP A 154 -22.53 0.08 15.42
CA TRP A 154 -23.07 0.75 16.61
C TRP A 154 -23.26 -0.20 17.77
N PHE A 155 -23.02 0.32 18.98
CA PHE A 155 -23.21 -0.41 20.22
C PHE A 155 -24.61 -0.15 20.79
N GLY A 156 -25.46 -1.17 20.74
CA GLY A 156 -26.74 -1.17 21.44
C GLY A 156 -26.56 -1.38 22.96
N ARG A 157 -27.67 -1.52 23.69
CA ARG A 157 -27.62 -1.80 25.14
C ARG A 157 -26.97 -3.16 25.46
N HIS A 158 -27.08 -4.15 24.57
CA HIS A 158 -26.60 -5.52 24.81
C HIS A 158 -25.85 -6.16 23.64
N ASP A 159 -25.89 -5.58 22.44
CA ASP A 159 -25.31 -6.18 21.23
C ASP A 159 -24.54 -5.16 20.39
N ILE A 160 -23.50 -5.64 19.72
CA ILE A 160 -22.77 -4.90 18.68
C ILE A 160 -23.48 -5.16 17.36
N ASN A 161 -24.05 -4.11 16.77
CA ASN A 161 -24.68 -4.20 15.47
C ASN A 161 -23.70 -3.74 14.39
N GLU A 162 -23.65 -4.47 13.28
CA GLU A 162 -22.82 -4.17 12.12
C GLU A 162 -23.65 -4.29 10.85
N GLU A 163 -23.64 -3.23 10.03
CA GLU A 163 -24.28 -3.22 8.71
C GLU A 163 -23.29 -2.81 7.63
N SER A 164 -23.29 -3.51 6.49
CA SER A 164 -22.35 -3.24 5.40
C SER A 164 -23.05 -2.78 4.12
N LEU A 165 -22.71 -1.58 3.67
CA LEU A 165 -23.21 -0.94 2.47
C LEU A 165 -22.28 -1.21 1.29
N ASN A 166 -22.76 -1.94 0.28
CA ASN A 166 -22.01 -2.14 -0.95
C ASN A 166 -22.13 -0.91 -1.86
N ILE A 167 -21.02 -0.20 -2.07
CA ILE A 167 -21.00 1.07 -2.79
C ILE A 167 -21.48 0.90 -4.23
N ARG A 168 -21.00 -0.13 -4.94
CA ARG A 168 -21.36 -0.34 -6.36
C ARG A 168 -22.83 -0.74 -6.52
N LYS A 169 -23.32 -1.62 -5.64
CA LYS A 169 -24.68 -2.18 -5.75
C LYS A 169 -25.73 -1.18 -5.28
N THR A 170 -25.46 -0.45 -4.21
CA THR A 170 -26.46 0.42 -3.57
C THR A 170 -26.37 1.86 -4.07
N LEU A 171 -25.16 2.44 -4.17
CA LEU A 171 -24.97 3.84 -4.59
C LEU A 171 -24.78 4.01 -6.11
N GLY A 172 -24.61 2.89 -6.82
CA GLY A 172 -24.46 2.85 -8.28
C GLY A 172 -23.05 3.16 -8.78
N PHE A 173 -22.86 2.98 -10.09
CA PHE A 173 -21.54 3.01 -10.72
C PHE A 173 -20.86 4.38 -10.68
N ARG A 174 -21.62 5.48 -10.86
CA ARG A 174 -21.06 6.84 -10.85
C ARG A 174 -20.42 7.20 -9.51
N VAL A 175 -21.10 6.87 -8.42
CA VAL A 175 -20.59 7.09 -7.05
C VAL A 175 -19.42 6.15 -6.79
N TYR A 176 -19.52 4.88 -7.20
CA TYR A 176 -18.42 3.94 -7.09
C TYR A 176 -17.12 4.42 -7.78
N SER A 177 -17.21 4.95 -9.00
CA SER A 177 -16.04 5.53 -9.69
C SER A 177 -15.45 6.72 -8.95
N LYS A 178 -16.28 7.56 -8.32
CA LYS A 178 -15.80 8.67 -7.48
C LYS A 178 -15.08 8.17 -6.22
N PHE A 179 -15.60 7.12 -5.58
CA PHE A 179 -14.91 6.47 -4.47
C PHE A 179 -13.55 5.91 -4.89
N LEU A 180 -13.46 5.26 -6.05
CA LEU A 180 -12.18 4.78 -6.58
C LEU A 180 -11.20 5.92 -6.88
N TRP A 181 -11.70 7.04 -7.41
CA TRP A 181 -10.87 8.22 -7.66
C TRP A 181 -10.34 8.82 -6.36
N LEU A 182 -11.19 9.02 -5.36
CA LEU A 182 -10.79 9.51 -4.05
C LEU A 182 -9.85 8.54 -3.34
N GLU A 183 -10.09 7.24 -3.44
CA GLU A 183 -9.19 6.19 -2.94
C GLU A 183 -7.80 6.30 -3.58
N ALA A 184 -7.74 6.43 -4.92
CA ALA A 184 -6.48 6.59 -5.63
C ALA A 184 -5.77 7.90 -5.23
N GLN A 185 -6.51 9.00 -5.10
CA GLN A 185 -5.97 10.29 -4.66
C GLN A 185 -5.37 10.20 -3.26
N GLU A 186 -6.09 9.59 -2.30
CA GLU A 186 -5.60 9.40 -0.94
C GLU A 186 -4.41 8.45 -0.88
N GLN A 187 -4.41 7.36 -1.64
CA GLN A 187 -3.28 6.43 -1.68
C GLN A 187 -2.02 7.08 -2.26
N VAL A 188 -2.16 7.82 -3.37
CA VAL A 188 -1.06 8.55 -4.00
C VAL A 188 -0.55 9.66 -3.08
N SER A 189 -1.45 10.48 -2.52
CA SER A 189 -1.05 11.51 -1.57
C SER A 189 -0.35 10.88 -0.38
N SER A 190 -0.88 9.78 0.16
CA SER A 190 -0.29 9.11 1.31
C SER A 190 1.10 8.57 1.02
N PHE A 191 1.32 8.06 -0.20
CA PHE A 191 2.61 7.56 -0.65
C PHE A 191 3.70 8.64 -0.65
N PHE A 192 3.38 9.86 -1.10
CA PHE A 192 4.35 10.96 -1.20
C PHE A 192 4.46 11.81 0.07
N THR A 193 3.38 11.92 0.85
CA THR A 193 3.35 12.79 2.04
C THR A 193 3.93 12.12 3.27
N TYR A 194 3.75 10.80 3.42
CA TYR A 194 4.04 10.09 4.66
C TYR A 194 5.20 9.11 4.48
N ARG A 195 6.27 9.32 5.26
CA ARG A 195 7.50 8.50 5.21
C ARG A 195 7.21 7.02 5.45
N GLU A 196 6.28 6.69 6.34
CA GLU A 196 5.93 5.32 6.69
C GLU A 196 5.43 4.51 5.48
N ASN A 197 4.77 5.14 4.50
CA ASN A 197 4.37 4.46 3.27
C ASN A 197 5.59 4.12 2.43
N LEU A 198 6.52 5.06 2.29
CA LEU A 198 7.75 4.87 1.53
C LEU A 198 8.63 3.81 2.18
N ASP A 199 8.79 3.82 3.50
CA ASP A 199 9.63 2.88 4.25
C ASP A 199 9.15 1.41 4.13
N ILE A 200 7.84 1.22 3.94
CA ILE A 200 7.22 -0.09 3.74
C ILE A 200 7.15 -0.48 2.26
N LEU A 201 6.89 0.46 1.34
CA LEU A 201 6.66 0.14 -0.07
C LEU A 201 7.93 0.10 -0.93
N THR A 202 8.95 0.89 -0.57
CA THR A 202 10.21 0.99 -1.34
C THR A 202 10.90 -0.35 -1.57
N PRO A 203 11.00 -1.27 -0.59
CA PRO A 203 11.68 -2.55 -0.81
C PRO A 203 10.98 -3.41 -1.88
N TYR A 204 9.64 -3.36 -1.96
CA TYR A 204 8.90 -4.02 -3.03
C TYR A 204 9.13 -3.33 -4.37
N ALA A 205 9.07 -1.99 -4.41
CA ALA A 205 9.31 -1.24 -5.64
C ALA A 205 10.70 -1.55 -6.20
N LEU A 206 11.74 -1.56 -5.36
CA LEU A 206 13.10 -1.92 -5.76
C LEU A 206 13.21 -3.35 -6.27
N GLY A 207 12.58 -4.31 -5.58
CA GLY A 207 12.62 -5.69 -6.04
C GLY A 207 11.85 -5.89 -7.36
N CYS A 208 10.71 -5.21 -7.55
CA CYS A 208 9.96 -5.25 -8.80
C CYS A 208 10.76 -4.61 -9.94
N LEU A 209 11.39 -3.46 -9.68
CA LEU A 209 12.28 -2.80 -10.63
C LEU A 209 13.49 -3.66 -10.98
N ALA A 210 14.06 -4.38 -10.00
CA ALA A 210 15.17 -5.29 -10.22
C ALA A 210 14.79 -6.46 -11.12
N ILE A 211 13.63 -7.07 -10.88
CA ILE A 211 13.10 -8.16 -11.71
C ILE A 211 12.75 -7.64 -13.11
N ALA A 212 12.07 -6.50 -13.20
CA ALA A 212 11.75 -5.86 -14.47
C ALA A 212 13.02 -5.52 -15.26
N SER A 213 14.03 -4.96 -14.61
CA SER A 213 15.32 -4.64 -15.22
C SER A 213 16.04 -5.86 -15.77
N TYR A 214 15.93 -7.01 -15.09
CA TYR A 214 16.52 -8.24 -15.58
C TYR A 214 15.85 -8.75 -16.88
N TYR A 215 14.50 -8.70 -16.96
CA TYR A 215 13.76 -9.20 -18.13
C TYR A 215 13.70 -8.20 -19.29
N PHE A 216 13.58 -6.90 -18.99
CA PHE A 216 13.43 -5.81 -19.97
C PHE A 216 14.73 -5.03 -20.16
N ASN A 217 15.88 -5.65 -19.90
CA ASN A 217 17.17 -4.97 -19.91
C ASN A 217 17.46 -4.28 -21.26
N THR A 218 17.13 -4.94 -22.37
CA THR A 218 17.34 -4.42 -23.73
C THR A 218 16.54 -3.14 -23.97
N GLU A 219 15.26 -3.14 -23.62
CA GLU A 219 14.34 -2.01 -23.81
C GLU A 219 14.70 -0.83 -22.88
N LEU A 220 15.12 -1.14 -21.65
CA LEU A 220 15.58 -0.13 -20.69
C LEU A 220 16.90 0.52 -21.11
N MET A 221 17.81 -0.25 -21.70
CA MET A 221 19.05 0.30 -22.27
C MET A 221 18.79 1.21 -23.45
N GLU A 222 17.87 0.84 -24.35
CA GLU A 222 17.44 1.72 -25.45
C GLU A 222 16.84 3.03 -24.94
N LEU A 223 16.01 2.96 -23.89
CA LEU A 223 15.40 4.14 -23.26
C LEU A 223 16.46 5.02 -22.56
N LEU A 224 17.45 4.43 -21.90
CA LEU A 224 18.57 5.15 -21.29
C LEU A 224 19.44 5.86 -22.33
N LEU A 225 19.73 5.18 -23.45
CA LEU A 225 20.44 5.75 -24.59
C LEU A 225 19.66 6.90 -25.24
N PHE A 226 18.33 6.81 -25.29
CA PHE A 226 17.48 7.91 -25.75
C PHE A 226 17.51 9.12 -24.81
N LEU A 227 17.55 8.89 -23.48
CA LEU A 227 17.55 9.95 -22.46
C LEU A 227 18.94 10.59 -22.22
N THR A 228 20.02 9.91 -22.60
CA THR A 228 21.37 10.46 -22.51
C THR A 228 21.69 11.17 -23.83
N PRO A 229 21.90 12.50 -23.84
CA PRO A 229 22.30 13.18 -25.07
C PRO A 229 23.66 12.63 -25.50
N THR A 230 23.71 11.95 -26.64
CA THR A 230 24.99 11.64 -27.27
C THR A 230 25.68 12.96 -27.57
N LYS A 231 26.79 13.23 -26.89
CA LYS A 231 27.76 14.24 -27.34
C LYS A 231 28.30 13.73 -28.68
N ASN A 232 27.66 14.17 -29.76
CA ASN A 232 28.20 13.99 -31.10
C ASN A 232 29.48 14.85 -31.18
N ASN A 233 30.62 14.19 -31.37
CA ASN A 233 31.81 14.79 -31.96
C ASN A 233 31.58 14.99 -33.46
#